data_AF-B4K512-F1
#
_entry.id   AF-B4K512-F1
#
_cell.length_a   1.000
_cell.length_b   1.000
_cell.length_c   1.000
_cell.angle_alpha   90.00
_cell.angle_beta   90.00
_cell.angle_gamma   90.00
#
_symmetry.space_group_name_H-M   'P 1'
#
loop_
_entity.id
_entity.type
_entity.pdbx_description
1 polymer ?
#
loop_
_entity_poly.entity_id
_entity_poly.type
_entity_poly.pdbx_seq_one_letter_code
_entity_poly.pdbx_strand_id
1 'polypeptide(L)'
;MFGLTLRQSVRISAQKVNQLLSGSTVVANRSLQANMSQSQEPQYPPIETAMRKALTEQLKPIFLDVSNESPMHNTPKQAESHFRVLVVSEKFNDLTLIKRHRLVNDTIKTALKEAGFEFMHALSIEAKTPKQWEPEQEPEKSPPCLGGFGK
;
A
#
# COMPACT_ATOMS: atom_id res chain seq x y z
N MET A 1 80.09 -19.44 -15.03
CA MET A 1 80.32 -20.87 -15.31
C MET A 1 79.55 -21.70 -14.29
N PHE A 2 78.57 -22.47 -14.77
CA PHE A 2 78.01 -23.75 -14.27
C PHE A 2 77.45 -23.92 -12.84
N GLY A 3 76.25 -24.53 -12.76
CA GLY A 3 75.80 -25.41 -11.66
C GLY A 3 74.33 -25.16 -11.24
N LEU A 4 73.31 -25.82 -11.81
CA LEU A 4 72.74 -27.15 -11.43
C LEU A 4 72.00 -27.15 -10.06
N THR A 5 70.66 -27.05 -10.06
CA THR A 5 69.64 -28.10 -9.78
C THR A 5 69.41 -28.56 -8.33
N LEU A 6 68.16 -28.41 -7.84
CA LEU A 6 67.35 -29.38 -7.06
C LEU A 6 65.97 -28.72 -6.82
N ARG A 7 64.79 -29.13 -7.32
CA ARG A 7 64.03 -30.39 -7.31
C ARG A 7 63.68 -30.92 -5.91
N GLN A 8 62.43 -30.68 -5.49
CA GLN A 8 61.48 -31.63 -4.84
C GLN A 8 60.15 -30.86 -4.65
N SER A 9 59.06 -31.21 -5.36
CA SER A 9 58.16 -32.37 -5.14
C SER A 9 57.28 -32.23 -3.90
N VAL A 10 55.99 -31.95 -4.09
CA VAL A 10 54.92 -32.78 -3.50
C VAL A 10 53.77 -32.86 -4.51
N ARG A 11 53.43 -34.10 -4.86
CA ARG A 11 52.26 -34.50 -5.62
C ARG A 11 51.08 -34.65 -4.65
N ILE A 12 49.91 -34.14 -4.98
CA ILE A 12 48.67 -34.69 -4.45
C ILE A 12 47.80 -35.12 -5.63
N SER A 13 47.63 -36.43 -5.68
CA SER A 13 46.73 -37.19 -6.55
C SER A 13 45.40 -37.33 -5.83
N ALA A 14 44.28 -37.18 -6.55
CA ALA A 14 43.17 -38.13 -6.50
C ALA A 14 42.09 -37.69 -7.50
N GLN A 15 42.01 -38.41 -8.60
CA GLN A 15 40.81 -38.50 -9.42
C GLN A 15 39.75 -39.28 -8.63
N LYS A 16 38.51 -38.78 -8.58
CA LYS A 16 37.36 -39.66 -8.77
C LYS A 16 36.19 -38.87 -9.35
N VAL A 17 35.99 -39.10 -10.63
CA VAL A 17 34.82 -38.69 -11.41
C VAL A 17 33.70 -39.68 -11.09
N ASN A 18 32.51 -39.20 -10.76
CA ASN A 18 31.25 -39.97 -10.85
C ASN A 18 30.11 -38.95 -10.96
N GLN A 19 29.63 -38.66 -12.17
CA GLN A 19 28.51 -39.31 -12.89
C GLN A 19 27.12 -38.87 -12.40
N LEU A 20 26.43 -38.20 -13.32
CA LEU A 20 25.02 -37.79 -13.27
C LEU A 20 24.10 -39.02 -13.27
N LEU A 21 22.95 -38.92 -12.58
CA LEU A 21 21.59 -39.17 -13.09
C LEU A 21 20.60 -39.48 -11.95
N SER A 22 19.49 -38.73 -11.97
CA SER A 22 18.11 -39.13 -11.66
C SER A 22 17.76 -39.79 -10.32
N GLY A 23 16.98 -39.07 -9.51
CA GLY A 23 16.22 -39.64 -8.40
C GLY A 23 15.30 -38.62 -7.76
N SER A 24 14.07 -38.51 -8.27
CA SER A 24 12.97 -37.84 -7.58
C SER A 24 12.67 -38.51 -6.23
N THR A 25 12.04 -37.71 -5.36
CA THR A 25 11.04 -38.06 -4.32
C THR A 25 11.44 -37.86 -2.83
N VAL A 26 10.67 -36.97 -2.19
CA VAL A 26 10.23 -36.90 -0.77
C VAL A 26 11.13 -36.20 0.29
N VAL A 27 10.72 -34.95 0.59
CA VAL A 27 10.52 -34.33 1.93
C VAL A 27 11.73 -34.21 2.89
N ALA A 28 12.10 -32.96 3.22
CA ALA A 28 11.90 -32.38 4.55
C ALA A 28 12.74 -31.10 4.77
N ASN A 29 12.04 -30.03 5.17
CA ASN A 29 12.41 -29.07 6.22
C ASN A 29 13.75 -28.33 6.16
N ARG A 30 13.66 -26.99 6.02
CA ARG A 30 13.68 -26.13 7.21
C ARG A 30 13.20 -24.72 6.88
N SER A 31 12.00 -24.44 7.38
CA SER A 31 11.47 -23.13 7.68
C SER A 31 12.49 -22.29 8.46
N LEU A 32 13.06 -21.27 7.82
CA LEU A 32 13.54 -20.09 8.53
C LEU A 32 12.34 -19.18 8.70
N GLN A 33 11.59 -19.42 9.77
CA GLN A 33 10.66 -18.43 10.29
C GLN A 33 11.49 -17.26 10.80
N ALA A 34 11.66 -16.25 9.95
CA ALA A 34 11.95 -14.91 10.41
C ALA A 34 10.73 -14.44 11.19
N ASN A 35 10.81 -14.55 12.52
CA ASN A 35 9.98 -13.76 13.44
C ASN A 35 10.30 -12.28 13.17
N MET A 36 9.60 -11.69 12.21
CA MET A 36 9.41 -10.25 12.16
C MET A 36 8.04 -9.99 12.73
N SER A 37 8.00 -9.44 13.93
CA SER A 37 6.82 -8.83 14.54
C SER A 37 6.36 -7.68 13.65
N GLN A 38 5.63 -8.00 12.60
CA GLN A 38 4.89 -7.03 11.80
C GLN A 38 3.70 -6.62 12.65
N SER A 39 3.72 -5.38 13.12
CA SER A 39 2.51 -4.69 13.56
C SER A 39 1.42 -4.96 12.53
N GLN A 40 0.32 -5.55 12.97
CA GLN A 40 -0.83 -5.88 12.12
C GLN A 40 -1.47 -4.57 11.66
N GLU A 41 -0.92 -3.99 10.60
CA GLU A 41 -1.58 -2.93 9.83
C GLU A 41 -2.88 -3.53 9.25
N PRO A 42 -4.02 -2.84 9.38
CA PRO A 42 -5.27 -3.33 8.80
C PRO A 42 -5.08 -3.53 7.29
N GLN A 43 -5.41 -4.73 6.79
CA GLN A 43 -5.25 -5.09 5.38
C GLN A 43 -6.42 -4.51 4.57
N TYR A 44 -6.28 -3.25 4.15
CA TYR A 44 -7.25 -2.56 3.29
C TYR A 44 -7.13 -3.01 1.83
N PRO A 45 -8.20 -2.82 1.02
CA PRO A 45 -8.11 -2.93 -0.44
C PRO A 45 -6.99 -2.05 -1.06
N PRO A 46 -6.52 -2.36 -2.29
CA PRO A 46 -5.37 -1.67 -2.88
C PRO A 46 -5.53 -0.16 -3.08
N ILE A 47 -6.69 0.31 -3.53
CA ILE A 47 -6.94 1.75 -3.76
C ILE A 47 -7.05 2.47 -2.42
N GLU A 48 -7.81 1.92 -1.47
CA GLU A 48 -7.91 2.49 -0.11
C GLU A 48 -6.54 2.59 0.56
N THR A 49 -5.72 1.55 0.44
CA THR A 49 -4.35 1.53 0.97
C THR A 49 -3.50 2.65 0.39
N ALA A 50 -3.52 2.83 -0.94
CA ALA A 50 -2.79 3.89 -1.61
C ALA A 50 -3.25 5.28 -1.16
N MET A 51 -4.56 5.49 -1.02
CA MET A 51 -5.15 6.73 -0.52
C MET A 51 -4.71 7.03 0.91
N ARG A 52 -4.87 6.06 1.83
CA ARG A 52 -4.51 6.22 3.25
C ARG A 52 -3.03 6.56 3.39
N LYS A 53 -2.15 5.85 2.68
CA LYS A 53 -0.71 6.11 2.69
C LYS A 53 -0.39 7.54 2.24
N ALA A 54 -0.87 7.94 1.07
CA ALA A 54 -0.55 9.25 0.51
C ALA A 54 -1.10 10.42 1.34
N LEU A 55 -2.33 10.29 1.85
CA LEU A 55 -2.93 11.30 2.73
C LEU A 55 -2.16 11.41 4.05
N THR A 56 -1.73 10.28 4.61
CA THR A 56 -0.93 10.26 5.84
C THR A 56 0.43 10.94 5.64
N GLU A 57 1.14 10.61 4.56
CA GLU A 57 2.47 11.14 4.26
C GLU A 57 2.42 12.64 3.91
N GLN A 58 1.49 13.06 3.05
CA GLN A 58 1.43 14.42 2.54
C GLN A 58 0.72 15.37 3.49
N LEU A 59 -0.36 14.96 4.16
CA LEU A 59 -1.18 15.85 4.97
C LEU A 59 -0.88 15.76 6.46
N LYS A 60 -0.18 14.71 6.92
CA LYS A 60 0.12 14.45 8.33
C LYS A 60 -1.10 14.71 9.23
N PRO A 61 -2.22 14.05 8.97
CA PRO A 61 -3.46 14.32 9.67
C PRO A 61 -3.38 13.83 11.12
N ILE A 62 -4.09 14.53 12.00
CA ILE A 62 -4.34 14.05 13.38
C ILE A 62 -5.43 12.98 13.41
N PHE A 63 -6.32 12.99 12.41
CA PHE A 63 -7.37 12.00 12.23
C PHE A 63 -7.61 11.80 10.73
N LEU A 64 -7.71 10.53 10.32
CA LEU A 64 -7.96 10.12 8.94
C LEU A 64 -8.93 8.95 8.94
N ASP A 65 -10.07 9.16 8.30
CA ASP A 65 -11.02 8.10 7.96
C ASP A 65 -11.22 8.04 6.44
N VAL A 66 -11.15 6.83 5.90
CA VAL A 66 -11.37 6.53 4.48
C VAL A 66 -12.34 5.38 4.42
N SER A 67 -13.50 5.59 3.83
CA SER A 67 -14.56 4.59 3.75
C SER A 67 -14.96 4.36 2.31
N ASN A 68 -14.98 3.08 1.89
CA ASN A 68 -15.49 2.67 0.58
C ASN A 68 -17.02 2.54 0.64
N GLU A 69 -17.72 3.45 -0.03
CA GLU A 69 -19.19 3.50 -0.08
C GLU A 69 -19.75 2.92 -1.40
N SER A 70 -18.91 2.29 -2.23
CA SER A 70 -19.32 1.67 -3.50
C SER A 70 -20.46 0.64 -3.41
N PRO A 71 -20.62 -0.17 -2.33
CA PRO A 71 -21.66 -1.20 -2.29
C PRO A 71 -23.09 -0.61 -2.28
N MET A 72 -23.24 0.70 -2.04
CA MET A 72 -24.54 1.38 -2.07
C MET A 72 -25.10 1.60 -3.48
N HIS A 73 -24.37 1.25 -4.55
CA HIS A 73 -24.75 1.55 -5.93
C HIS A 73 -24.62 0.37 -6.88
N ASN A 74 -25.44 -0.68 -6.74
CA ASN A 74 -25.70 -1.75 -7.73
C ASN A 74 -24.49 -2.21 -8.61
N THR A 75 -23.29 -2.15 -8.04
CA THR A 75 -22.00 -2.42 -8.65
C THR A 75 -21.47 -3.69 -8.01
N PRO A 76 -20.60 -4.46 -8.69
CA PRO A 76 -20.02 -5.64 -8.09
C PRO A 76 -19.38 -5.27 -6.74
N LYS A 77 -19.53 -6.13 -5.72
CA LYS A 77 -19.13 -5.90 -4.31
C LYS A 77 -17.66 -5.46 -4.09
N GLN A 78 -16.85 -5.42 -5.13
CA GLN A 78 -15.43 -5.08 -5.14
C GLN A 78 -15.14 -3.80 -5.95
N ALA A 79 -16.16 -3.07 -6.43
CA ALA A 79 -15.95 -1.80 -7.08
C ALA A 79 -15.31 -0.82 -6.08
N GLU A 80 -14.21 -0.20 -6.41
CA GLU A 80 -13.59 0.85 -5.59
C GLU A 80 -13.84 2.19 -6.29
N SER A 81 -15.12 2.53 -6.45
CA SER A 81 -15.57 3.65 -7.30
C SER A 81 -16.09 4.86 -6.53
N HIS A 82 -16.57 4.67 -5.29
CA HIS A 82 -17.10 5.73 -4.43
C HIS A 82 -16.39 5.69 -3.09
N PHE A 83 -15.72 6.78 -2.73
CA PHE A 83 -15.05 6.91 -1.45
C PHE A 83 -15.50 8.16 -0.70
N ARG A 84 -15.57 8.03 0.61
CA ARG A 84 -15.63 9.16 1.54
C ARG A 84 -14.31 9.27 2.28
N VAL A 85 -13.80 10.48 2.40
CA VAL A 85 -12.56 10.79 3.11
C VAL A 85 -12.83 11.92 4.10
N LEU A 86 -12.67 11.62 5.38
CA LEU A 86 -12.59 12.62 6.45
C LEU A 86 -11.12 12.76 6.86
N VAL A 87 -10.59 13.97 6.68
CA VAL A 87 -9.21 14.28 7.01
C VAL A 87 -9.15 15.51 7.90
N VAL A 88 -8.46 15.37 9.03
CA VAL A 88 -8.27 16.45 10.00
C VAL A 88 -6.79 16.77 10.07
N SER A 89 -6.39 17.97 9.65
CA SER A 89 -4.98 18.38 9.60
C SER A 89 -4.80 19.88 9.83
N GLU A 90 -3.69 20.23 10.47
CA GLU A 90 -3.25 21.62 10.63
C GLU A 90 -2.90 22.29 9.28
N LYS A 91 -2.57 21.50 8.25
CA LYS A 91 -2.28 22.04 6.91
C LYS A 91 -3.46 22.75 6.27
N PHE A 92 -4.67 22.54 6.80
CA PHE A 92 -5.88 23.20 6.34
C PHE A 92 -6.14 24.56 7.00
N ASN A 93 -5.31 24.94 8.00
CA ASN A 93 -5.35 26.28 8.56
C ASN A 93 -5.12 27.32 7.45
N ASP A 94 -5.90 28.41 7.49
CA ASP A 94 -5.86 29.52 6.53
C ASP A 94 -6.17 29.16 5.06
N LEU A 95 -6.57 27.91 4.78
CA LEU A 95 -7.06 27.48 3.48
C LEU A 95 -8.59 27.55 3.43
N THR A 96 -9.10 28.10 2.31
CA THR A 96 -10.52 28.04 1.98
C THR A 96 -10.96 26.60 1.70
N LEU A 97 -12.24 26.29 1.88
CA LEU A 97 -12.80 24.95 1.65
C LEU A 97 -12.41 24.36 0.28
N ILE A 98 -12.51 25.17 -0.79
CA ILE A 98 -12.14 24.76 -2.14
C ILE A 98 -10.65 24.39 -2.23
N LYS A 99 -9.76 25.17 -1.59
CA LYS A 99 -8.32 24.88 -1.58
C LYS A 99 -8.02 23.59 -0.84
N ARG A 100 -8.71 23.32 0.28
CA ARG A 100 -8.58 22.06 1.02
C ARG A 100 -8.99 20.86 0.16
N HIS A 101 -10.15 20.95 -0.52
CA HIS A 101 -10.63 19.88 -1.38
C HIS A 101 -9.70 19.65 -2.58
N ARG A 102 -9.17 20.71 -3.19
CA ARG A 102 -8.16 20.59 -4.26
C ARG A 102 -6.91 19.87 -3.76
N LEU A 103 -6.38 20.27 -2.60
CA LEU A 103 -5.20 19.64 -2.02
C LEU A 103 -5.41 18.14 -1.80
N VAL A 104 -6.54 17.74 -1.19
CA VAL A 104 -6.88 16.33 -0.96
C VAL A 104 -7.04 15.57 -2.29
N ASN A 105 -7.77 16.14 -3.26
CA ASN A 105 -7.95 15.55 -4.58
C ASN A 105 -6.61 15.35 -5.31
N ASP A 106 -5.74 16.35 -5.31
CA ASP A 106 -4.46 16.30 -6.00
C ASP A 106 -3.54 15.25 -5.37
N THR A 107 -3.50 15.16 -4.04
CA THR A 107 -2.79 14.12 -3.30
C THR A 107 -3.27 12.72 -3.70
N ILE A 108 -4.58 12.49 -3.66
CA ILE A 108 -5.18 11.18 -4.00
C ILE A 108 -4.93 10.85 -5.47
N LYS A 109 -5.20 11.78 -6.38
CA LYS A 109 -5.03 11.57 -7.82
C LYS A 109 -3.60 11.18 -8.18
N THR A 110 -2.62 11.83 -7.54
CA THR A 110 -1.20 11.52 -7.74
C THR A 110 -0.89 10.12 -7.24
N ALA A 111 -1.35 9.77 -6.03
CA ALA A 111 -1.15 8.46 -5.44
C ALA A 111 -1.75 7.32 -6.26
N LEU A 112 -2.98 7.50 -6.76
CA LEU A 112 -3.64 6.51 -7.62
C LEU A 112 -2.88 6.31 -8.94
N LYS A 113 -2.45 7.42 -9.56
CA LYS A 113 -1.66 7.36 -10.80
C LYS A 113 -0.34 6.63 -10.60
N GLU A 114 0.38 6.90 -9.50
CA GLU A 114 1.64 6.24 -9.16
C GLU A 114 1.44 4.74 -8.87
N ALA A 115 0.32 4.38 -8.26
CA ALA A 115 -0.06 3.00 -8.01
C ALA A 115 -0.65 2.27 -9.24
N GLY A 116 -0.82 2.96 -10.38
CA GLY A 116 -1.32 2.38 -11.63
C GLY A 116 -2.84 2.22 -11.69
N PHE A 117 -3.59 2.92 -10.84
CA PHE A 117 -5.05 2.91 -10.83
C PHE A 117 -5.62 4.11 -11.59
N GLU A 118 -6.76 3.90 -12.25
CA GLU A 118 -7.56 5.01 -12.78
C GLU A 118 -8.30 5.75 -11.66
N PHE A 119 -8.68 6.99 -11.95
CA PHE A 119 -9.38 7.83 -10.98
C PHE A 119 -10.79 7.26 -10.70
N MET A 120 -11.14 7.16 -9.42
CA MET A 120 -12.46 6.69 -8.97
C MET A 120 -13.59 7.66 -9.38
N HIS A 121 -14.81 7.14 -9.54
CA HIS A 121 -15.94 7.91 -10.08
C HIS A 121 -16.40 9.06 -9.18
N ALA A 122 -16.35 8.91 -7.86
CA ALA A 122 -16.76 9.96 -6.93
C ALA A 122 -15.95 9.95 -5.62
N LEU A 123 -15.67 11.15 -5.12
CA LEU A 123 -15.03 11.38 -3.83
C LEU A 123 -15.82 12.39 -2.99
N SER A 124 -16.29 11.97 -1.83
CA SER A 124 -16.80 12.86 -0.79
C SER A 124 -15.67 13.26 0.14
N ILE A 125 -15.43 14.57 0.32
CA ILE A 125 -14.30 15.10 1.10
C ILE A 125 -14.83 15.93 2.25
N GLU A 126 -14.39 15.59 3.46
CA GLU A 126 -14.49 16.42 4.64
C GLU A 126 -13.10 16.79 5.12
N ALA A 127 -12.70 18.04 4.88
CA ALA A 127 -11.38 18.56 5.27
C ALA A 127 -11.51 19.58 6.41
N LYS A 128 -11.30 19.12 7.65
CA LYS A 128 -11.48 19.91 8.88
C LYS A 128 -10.13 20.29 9.50
N THR A 129 -10.04 21.44 10.15
CA THR A 129 -8.89 21.75 11.01
C THR A 129 -9.07 21.08 12.38
N PRO A 130 -8.01 20.88 13.17
CA PRO A 130 -8.14 20.36 14.54
C PRO A 130 -9.10 21.17 15.42
N LYS A 131 -9.23 22.48 15.19
CA LYS A 131 -10.16 23.35 15.92
C LYS A 131 -11.63 23.14 15.53
N GLN A 132 -11.88 22.53 14.38
CA GLN A 132 -13.23 22.29 13.84
C GLN A 132 -13.68 20.84 14.06
N TRP A 133 -12.82 20.00 14.63
CA TRP A 133 -13.08 18.57 14.80
C TRP A 133 -13.16 18.22 16.28
N GLU A 134 -14.22 17.49 16.63
CA GLU A 134 -14.43 16.91 17.95
C GLU A 134 -14.48 15.39 17.78
N PRO A 135 -13.70 14.61 18.55
CA PRO A 135 -13.60 13.16 18.35
C PRO A 135 -14.90 12.40 18.63
N GLU A 136 -15.80 12.94 19.46
CA GLU A 136 -17.13 12.35 19.69
C GLU A 136 -18.10 12.51 18.50
N GLN A 137 -17.79 13.33 17.51
CA GLN A 137 -18.64 13.47 16.33
C GLN A 137 -18.39 12.29 15.38
N GLU A 138 -19.30 11.31 15.39
CA GLU A 138 -19.30 10.27 14.38
C GLU A 138 -19.39 10.92 12.98
N PRO A 139 -18.56 10.48 12.04
CA PRO A 139 -18.54 11.06 10.71
C PRO A 139 -19.88 10.78 10.02
N GLU A 140 -20.70 11.82 9.78
CA GLU A 140 -22.03 11.72 9.15
C GLU A 140 -21.97 10.94 7.83
N LYS A 141 -22.73 9.84 7.71
CA LYS A 141 -22.72 9.03 6.48
C LYS A 141 -23.22 9.86 5.30
N SER A 142 -22.67 9.61 4.11
CA SER A 142 -23.14 10.28 2.89
C SER A 142 -24.65 10.03 2.70
N PRO A 143 -25.43 11.05 2.29
CA PRO A 143 -26.86 10.87 2.04
C PRO A 143 -27.07 9.84 0.91
N PRO A 144 -28.16 9.05 0.94
CA PRO A 144 -28.40 8.04 -0.07
C PRO A 144 -28.56 8.71 -1.45
N CYS A 145 -27.72 8.35 -2.42
CA CYS A 145 -27.91 8.83 -3.79
C CYS A 145 -29.22 8.29 -4.36
N LEU A 146 -30.12 9.20 -4.72
CA LEU A 146 -31.27 8.95 -5.59
C LEU A 146 -30.75 8.78 -7.02
N GLY A 147 -30.14 7.62 -7.32
CA GLY A 147 -29.62 7.30 -8.65
C GLY A 147 -30.67 7.60 -9.71
N GLY A 148 -30.35 8.50 -10.64
CA GLY A 148 -31.21 8.84 -11.76
C GLY A 148 -31.39 7.62 -12.64
N PHE A 149 -32.53 6.94 -12.54
CA PHE A 149 -32.99 6.04 -13.59
C PHE A 149 -33.33 6.92 -14.80
N GLY A 150 -32.31 7.26 -15.59
CA GLY A 150 -32.49 7.80 -16.92
C GLY A 150 -33.26 6.77 -17.73
N LYS A 151 -34.54 7.05 -17.93
CA LYS A 151 -35.45 6.26 -18.77
C LYS A 151 -35.26 6.62 -20.23
#